data_AF-A0A378KP71-F1
#
_entry.id   AF-A0A378KP71-F1
#
_cell.length_a   1.000
_cell.length_b   1.000
_cell.length_c   1.000
_cell.angle_alpha   90.00
_cell.angle_beta   90.00
_cell.angle_gamma   90.00
#
_symmetry.space_group_name_H-M   'P 1'
#
loop_
_entity.id
_entity.type
_entity.pdbx_description
1 polymer ?
#
loop_
_entity_poly.entity_id
_entity_poly.type
_entity_poly.pdbx_seq_one_letter_code
_entity_poly.pdbx_strand_id
1 'polypeptide(L)'
;MFKFNSLNHNDLTLIYQWFQEPFVNRWYARGKHWSFEAIREKYEPRILGQENVPSFIIYKDEIPIGFIQYYQFEHGFPEGIYGRHNLLFKQYKQADLVGIDLFIAEQNMRGKGFGVKIINQFIKDFLIGFSAAVVDPQALNSNAIKCYEQSGFMKTSFSEDPNYLVMVKQLINPEVLREVKNILQTRFETELNIESIDFLSEPERRNSVLRITLERTKNGVPDSIILKQSLPEQSDADDKEADARFARDWASLEFLSSIPQPAHNVPKFYGASKQQRFILIEDLGQQHVSLVDSLTAPDQKKAIAALTRFMKALGSFHATTFGHTEHYEKLLHRIHENAETVQEELDFILKDLLPKLESAKKQLNVPVTQALIDEAKDIITTMLSPSPFTVLTHGDICPDNVFDHEGKDLQLIDFEWSFVRNALLDGTYLRMSMPTCWCAKAIPLDVIESLEIIYREELKRTIPAANDDVAYNIAYTKACGFWVLQQTLPYLEGILLQERIGPSGPVPEGSLWKSEDNTVRPRFLSRLQSFVDVATKNNTLPHLKEMSKNILVAVEARWPDTMPLAVYPAFMNEIPLR
;
A
#
# COMPACT_ATOMS: atom_id res chain seq x y z
N MET A 1 -25.43 -29.35 5.74
CA MET A 1 -25.45 -28.33 4.68
C MET A 1 -26.73 -27.53 4.84
N PHE A 2 -26.71 -26.22 4.65
CA PHE A 2 -27.93 -25.39 4.69
C PHE A 2 -28.54 -25.33 3.29
N LYS A 3 -29.87 -25.24 3.20
CA LYS A 3 -30.56 -24.98 1.95
C LYS A 3 -31.09 -23.54 1.96
N PHE A 4 -31.02 -22.88 0.82
CA PHE A 4 -31.50 -21.50 0.64
C PHE A 4 -32.61 -21.54 -0.41
N ASN A 5 -33.87 -21.47 0.03
CA ASN A 5 -35.01 -21.46 -0.89
C ASN A 5 -35.43 -20.02 -1.13
N SER A 6 -35.61 -19.64 -2.39
CA SER A 6 -36.11 -18.31 -2.74
C SER A 6 -37.44 -18.04 -2.04
N LEU A 7 -37.55 -16.84 -1.47
CA LEU A 7 -38.75 -16.37 -0.79
C LEU A 7 -39.94 -16.40 -1.75
N ASN A 8 -41.07 -16.94 -1.28
CA ASN A 8 -42.33 -16.94 -2.03
C ASN A 8 -43.49 -16.44 -1.15
N HIS A 9 -44.68 -16.28 -1.75
CA HIS A 9 -45.85 -15.72 -1.06
C HIS A 9 -46.27 -16.53 0.18
N ASN A 10 -46.05 -17.85 0.20
CA ASN A 10 -46.42 -18.69 1.34
C ASN A 10 -45.51 -18.45 2.57
N ASP A 11 -44.30 -17.90 2.34
CA ASP A 11 -43.35 -17.60 3.41
C ASP A 11 -43.65 -16.27 4.13
N LEU A 12 -44.51 -15.39 3.58
CA LEU A 12 -44.79 -14.07 4.14
C LEU A 12 -45.37 -14.16 5.56
N THR A 13 -46.20 -15.16 5.83
CA THR A 13 -46.74 -15.43 7.18
C THR A 13 -45.63 -15.78 8.15
N LEU A 14 -44.64 -16.56 7.72
CA LEU A 14 -43.49 -16.95 8.53
C LEU A 14 -42.57 -15.76 8.80
N ILE A 15 -42.28 -14.94 7.80
CA ILE A 15 -41.50 -13.70 7.96
C ILE A 15 -42.19 -12.76 8.95
N TYR A 16 -43.51 -12.58 8.84
CA TYR A 16 -44.28 -11.78 9.78
C TYR A 16 -44.14 -12.31 11.21
N GLN A 17 -44.26 -13.62 11.42
CA GLN A 17 -44.07 -14.23 12.75
C GLN A 17 -42.65 -14.01 13.29
N TRP A 18 -41.62 -14.17 12.45
CA TRP A 18 -40.23 -13.93 12.86
C TRP A 18 -39.96 -12.47 13.19
N PHE A 19 -40.60 -11.50 12.51
CA PHE A 19 -40.46 -10.08 12.85
C PHE A 19 -41.04 -9.72 14.22
N GLN A 20 -41.92 -10.54 14.79
CA GLN A 20 -42.41 -10.39 16.16
C GLN A 20 -41.53 -11.10 17.20
N GLU A 21 -40.62 -11.99 16.78
CA GLU A 21 -39.70 -12.66 17.71
C GLU A 21 -38.77 -11.61 18.34
N PRO A 22 -38.64 -11.54 19.69
CA PRO A 22 -38.02 -10.39 20.35
C PRO A 22 -36.59 -10.05 19.90
N PHE A 23 -35.77 -11.05 19.57
CA PHE A 23 -34.39 -10.84 19.16
C PHE A 23 -34.32 -10.34 17.71
N VAL A 24 -35.07 -10.95 16.80
CA VAL A 24 -35.21 -10.47 15.40
C VAL A 24 -35.81 -9.07 15.41
N ASN A 25 -36.85 -8.82 16.21
CA ASN A 25 -37.49 -7.52 16.27
C ASN A 25 -36.50 -6.43 16.71
N ARG A 26 -35.75 -6.69 17.79
CA ARG A 26 -34.75 -5.76 18.33
C ARG A 26 -33.68 -5.41 17.31
N TRP A 27 -33.05 -6.42 16.69
CA TRP A 27 -31.83 -6.22 15.91
C TRP A 27 -32.05 -6.08 14.41
N TYR A 28 -33.07 -6.71 13.85
CA TYR A 28 -33.37 -6.69 12.42
C TYR A 28 -34.60 -5.83 12.08
N ALA A 29 -35.70 -6.00 12.83
CA ALA A 29 -36.94 -5.24 12.61
C ALA A 29 -36.93 -3.85 13.27
N ARG A 30 -35.81 -3.46 13.88
CA ARG A 30 -35.52 -2.13 14.46
C ARG A 30 -36.46 -1.71 15.59
N GLY A 31 -36.97 -2.66 16.38
CA GLY A 31 -37.89 -2.37 17.49
C GLY A 31 -39.25 -1.84 17.05
N LYS A 32 -39.59 -1.92 15.75
CA LYS A 32 -40.85 -1.41 15.19
C LYS A 32 -41.94 -2.46 15.28
N HIS A 33 -43.20 -2.01 15.37
CA HIS A 33 -44.35 -2.87 15.17
C HIS A 33 -44.65 -3.00 13.67
N TRP A 34 -44.54 -4.21 13.14
CA TRP A 34 -44.85 -4.52 11.74
C TRP A 34 -46.24 -5.16 11.65
N SER A 35 -47.13 -4.62 10.81
CA SER A 35 -48.36 -5.32 10.41
C SER A 35 -48.05 -6.36 9.32
N PHE A 36 -48.95 -7.32 9.12
CA PHE A 36 -48.81 -8.27 8.02
C PHE A 36 -48.81 -7.57 6.66
N GLU A 37 -49.66 -6.55 6.49
CA GLU A 37 -49.72 -5.72 5.30
C GLU A 37 -48.39 -5.01 5.04
N ALA A 38 -47.73 -4.46 6.07
CA ALA A 38 -46.42 -3.82 5.92
C ALA A 38 -45.30 -4.82 5.54
N ILE A 39 -45.38 -6.06 6.03
CA ILE A 39 -44.49 -7.14 5.58
C ILE A 39 -44.74 -7.47 4.11
N ARG A 40 -46.01 -7.61 3.71
CA ARG A 40 -46.37 -7.86 2.32
C ARG A 40 -45.89 -6.75 1.40
N GLU A 41 -46.16 -5.48 1.72
CA GLU A 41 -45.71 -4.32 0.94
C GLU A 41 -44.18 -4.28 0.77
N LYS A 42 -43.43 -4.70 1.78
CA LYS A 42 -41.97 -4.75 1.73
C LYS A 42 -41.40 -5.91 0.90
N TYR A 43 -42.01 -7.09 0.96
CA TYR A 43 -41.41 -8.31 0.41
C TYR A 43 -42.07 -8.81 -0.89
N GLU A 44 -43.33 -8.47 -1.15
CA GLU A 44 -44.04 -8.84 -2.38
C GLU A 44 -43.35 -8.31 -3.65
N PRO A 45 -42.86 -7.05 -3.72
CA PRO A 45 -42.10 -6.58 -4.88
C PRO A 45 -40.85 -7.42 -5.17
N ARG A 46 -40.19 -7.95 -4.14
CA ARG A 46 -38.99 -8.80 -4.26
C ARG A 46 -39.34 -10.18 -4.79
N ILE A 47 -40.45 -10.75 -4.33
CA ILE A 47 -40.98 -12.04 -4.81
C ILE A 47 -41.38 -11.96 -6.29
N LEU A 48 -41.95 -10.81 -6.70
CA LEU A 48 -42.37 -10.56 -8.08
C LEU A 48 -41.21 -10.13 -9.01
N GLY A 49 -39.99 -9.99 -8.48
CA GLY A 49 -38.81 -9.55 -9.24
C GLY A 49 -38.82 -8.07 -9.63
N GLN A 50 -39.64 -7.25 -8.96
CA GLN A 50 -39.72 -5.79 -9.17
C GLN A 50 -38.59 -5.05 -8.43
N GLU A 51 -38.08 -5.64 -7.35
CA GLU A 51 -36.87 -5.21 -6.65
C GLU A 51 -35.78 -6.27 -6.80
N ASN A 52 -34.57 -5.85 -7.19
CA ASN A 52 -33.41 -6.73 -7.30
C ASN A 52 -32.76 -6.97 -5.93
N VAL A 53 -33.53 -7.58 -5.02
CA VAL A 53 -33.11 -7.99 -3.67
C VAL A 53 -33.42 -9.47 -3.46
N PRO A 54 -32.61 -10.38 -4.03
CA PRO A 54 -32.81 -11.81 -3.85
C PRO A 54 -32.85 -12.18 -2.37
N SER A 55 -33.96 -12.81 -1.99
CA SER A 55 -34.33 -13.08 -0.60
C SER A 55 -34.61 -14.56 -0.42
N PHE A 56 -34.10 -15.16 0.65
CA PHE A 56 -34.11 -16.61 0.85
C PHE A 56 -34.54 -16.98 2.28
N ILE A 57 -35.29 -18.06 2.39
CA ILE A 57 -35.50 -18.77 3.65
C ILE A 57 -34.38 -19.79 3.82
N ILE A 58 -33.74 -19.75 4.99
CA ILE A 58 -32.65 -20.67 5.37
C ILE A 58 -33.27 -21.91 6.01
N TYR A 59 -32.97 -23.08 5.45
CA TYR A 59 -33.40 -24.36 5.97
C TYR A 59 -32.23 -25.18 6.53
N LYS A 60 -32.49 -25.86 7.65
CA LYS A 60 -31.64 -26.92 8.19
C LYS A 60 -32.50 -28.14 8.49
N ASP A 61 -32.17 -29.28 7.88
CA ASP A 61 -32.92 -30.54 8.03
C ASP A 61 -34.43 -30.36 7.73
N GLU A 62 -34.75 -29.66 6.63
CA GLU A 62 -36.11 -29.29 6.19
C GLU A 62 -36.89 -28.34 7.12
N ILE A 63 -36.27 -27.84 8.20
CA ILE A 63 -36.87 -26.87 9.10
C ILE A 63 -36.42 -25.46 8.70
N PRO A 64 -37.34 -24.49 8.49
CA PRO A 64 -36.95 -23.10 8.26
C PRO A 64 -36.43 -22.50 9.56
N ILE A 65 -35.19 -21.98 9.54
CA ILE A 65 -34.51 -21.49 10.74
C ILE A 65 -34.22 -19.98 10.72
N GLY A 66 -34.33 -19.34 9.57
CA GLY A 66 -34.00 -17.94 9.41
C GLY A 66 -34.14 -17.43 7.98
N PHE A 67 -33.64 -16.23 7.76
CA PHE A 67 -33.74 -15.47 6.52
C PHE A 67 -32.38 -14.88 6.16
N ILE A 68 -32.08 -14.83 4.85
CA ILE A 68 -30.93 -14.11 4.30
C ILE A 68 -31.31 -13.48 2.97
N GLN A 69 -30.80 -12.28 2.71
CA GLN A 69 -30.92 -11.60 1.43
C GLN A 69 -29.59 -11.01 1.04
N TYR A 70 -29.46 -10.67 -0.23
CA TYR A 70 -28.43 -9.75 -0.68
C TYR A 70 -29.00 -8.69 -1.62
N TYR A 71 -28.28 -7.58 -1.74
CA TYR A 71 -28.67 -6.47 -2.61
C TYR A 71 -27.44 -5.77 -3.18
N GLN A 72 -27.58 -5.25 -4.40
CA GLN A 72 -26.61 -4.36 -5.00
C GLN A 72 -26.87 -2.91 -4.58
N PHE A 73 -25.80 -2.13 -4.48
CA PHE A 73 -25.86 -0.79 -3.90
C PHE A 73 -26.57 0.23 -4.80
N GLU A 74 -26.90 -0.14 -6.05
CA GLU A 74 -27.75 0.67 -6.94
C GLU A 74 -29.16 0.87 -6.38
N HIS A 75 -29.64 -0.06 -5.55
CA HIS A 75 -31.00 -0.06 -5.01
C HIS A 75 -31.11 0.41 -3.55
N GLY A 76 -29.99 0.76 -2.93
CA GLY A 76 -29.92 1.22 -1.54
C GLY A 76 -28.55 0.99 -0.93
N PHE A 77 -28.19 1.81 0.06
CA PHE A 77 -26.94 1.66 0.79
C PHE A 77 -27.16 0.93 2.12
N PRO A 78 -26.13 0.20 2.62
CA PRO A 78 -26.14 -0.30 3.99
C PRO A 78 -26.26 0.85 4.99
N GLU A 79 -26.78 0.55 6.18
CA GLU A 79 -26.81 1.50 7.28
C GLU A 79 -25.38 1.97 7.61
N GLY A 80 -25.24 3.25 7.94
CA GLY A 80 -23.95 3.91 8.11
C GLY A 80 -23.31 4.43 6.82
N ILE A 81 -23.92 4.25 5.64
CA ILE A 81 -23.47 4.89 4.39
C ILE A 81 -24.55 5.84 3.86
N TYR A 82 -24.26 7.14 3.78
CA TYR A 82 -25.26 8.15 3.41
C TYR A 82 -25.36 8.39 1.89
N GLY A 83 -24.35 8.03 1.12
CA GLY A 83 -24.37 8.27 -0.32
C GLY A 83 -23.10 7.88 -1.07
N ARG A 84 -23.10 8.18 -2.37
CA ARG A 84 -22.04 7.80 -3.32
C ARG A 84 -20.67 8.44 -3.09
N HIS A 85 -20.58 9.42 -2.19
CA HIS A 85 -19.32 10.09 -1.85
C HIS A 85 -18.57 9.41 -0.70
N ASN A 86 -19.13 8.33 -0.14
CA ASN A 86 -18.52 7.56 0.93
C ASN A 86 -17.14 6.98 0.51
N LEU A 87 -16.22 6.86 1.47
CA LEU A 87 -14.87 6.35 1.26
C LEU A 87 -14.85 4.92 0.68
N LEU A 88 -15.85 4.09 0.96
CA LEU A 88 -15.99 2.74 0.40
C LEU A 88 -15.96 2.76 -1.14
N PHE A 89 -16.62 3.74 -1.77
CA PHE A 89 -16.68 3.84 -3.22
C PHE A 89 -15.38 4.36 -3.83
N LYS A 90 -14.49 4.97 -3.03
CA LYS A 90 -13.13 5.27 -3.49
C LYS A 90 -12.30 4.00 -3.73
N GLN A 91 -12.61 2.95 -2.98
CA GLN A 91 -11.87 1.69 -2.97
C GLN A 91 -12.50 0.59 -3.83
N TYR A 92 -13.82 0.61 -4.01
CA TYR A 92 -14.54 -0.39 -4.77
C TYR A 92 -15.51 0.24 -5.78
N LYS A 93 -15.63 -0.36 -6.96
CA LYS A 93 -16.74 -0.06 -7.87
C LYS A 93 -18.04 -0.52 -7.24
N GLN A 94 -19.05 0.34 -7.27
CA GLN A 94 -20.35 0.05 -6.67
C GLN A 94 -21.01 -1.23 -7.22
N ALA A 95 -20.79 -1.54 -8.51
CA ALA A 95 -21.31 -2.74 -9.16
C ALA A 95 -20.66 -4.04 -8.66
N ASP A 96 -19.45 -3.95 -8.09
CA ASP A 96 -18.67 -5.08 -7.59
C ASP A 96 -18.91 -5.33 -6.09
N LEU A 97 -19.78 -4.53 -5.45
CA LEU A 97 -20.15 -4.64 -4.05
C LEU A 97 -21.53 -5.28 -3.88
N VAL A 98 -21.67 -6.05 -2.80
CA VAL A 98 -22.95 -6.63 -2.41
C VAL A 98 -23.19 -6.52 -0.91
N GLY A 99 -24.39 -6.10 -0.52
CA GLY A 99 -24.84 -6.04 0.87
C GLY A 99 -25.49 -7.37 1.25
N ILE A 100 -25.28 -7.84 2.48
CA ILE A 100 -25.92 -9.05 3.00
C ILE A 100 -26.67 -8.70 4.29
N ASP A 101 -27.96 -9.01 4.33
CA ASP A 101 -28.74 -8.96 5.58
C ASP A 101 -29.23 -10.34 5.94
N LEU A 102 -29.13 -10.73 7.22
CA LEU A 102 -29.63 -12.02 7.68
C LEU A 102 -30.12 -11.97 9.13
N PHE A 103 -30.96 -12.94 9.48
CA PHE A 103 -31.24 -13.30 10.85
C PHE A 103 -31.51 -14.80 10.99
N ILE A 104 -31.16 -15.36 12.15
CA ILE A 104 -31.59 -16.71 12.57
C ILE A 104 -32.75 -16.50 13.55
N ALA A 105 -33.95 -16.94 13.19
CA ALA A 105 -35.15 -16.76 14.01
C ALA A 105 -35.27 -17.83 15.09
N GLU A 106 -34.88 -19.06 14.78
CA GLU A 106 -34.97 -20.19 15.72
C GLU A 106 -33.98 -20.03 16.87
N GLN A 107 -34.52 -19.79 18.08
CA GLN A 107 -33.72 -19.47 19.27
C GLN A 107 -32.70 -20.56 19.60
N ASN A 108 -33.09 -21.83 19.43
CA ASN A 108 -32.23 -22.99 19.68
C ASN A 108 -31.11 -23.16 18.62
N MET A 109 -31.10 -22.39 17.55
CA MET A 109 -30.06 -22.40 16.51
C MET A 109 -29.03 -21.27 16.70
N ARG A 110 -29.28 -20.30 17.58
CA ARG A 110 -28.36 -19.20 17.90
C ARG A 110 -27.24 -19.66 18.83
N GLY A 111 -26.07 -19.02 18.75
CA GLY A 111 -24.92 -19.31 19.61
C GLY A 111 -24.19 -20.64 19.33
N LYS A 112 -24.54 -21.36 18.26
CA LYS A 112 -23.97 -22.67 17.88
C LYS A 112 -22.98 -22.60 16.71
N GLY A 113 -22.55 -21.41 16.31
CA GLY A 113 -21.69 -21.19 15.14
C GLY A 113 -22.37 -21.38 13.78
N PHE A 114 -23.71 -21.54 13.74
CA PHE A 114 -24.43 -21.70 12.48
C PHE A 114 -24.42 -20.45 11.61
N GLY A 115 -24.44 -19.24 12.20
CA GLY A 115 -24.34 -17.99 11.43
C GLY A 115 -23.09 -17.96 10.54
N VAL A 116 -21.93 -18.33 11.09
CA VAL A 116 -20.67 -18.41 10.34
C VAL A 116 -20.76 -19.38 9.15
N LYS A 117 -21.34 -20.57 9.40
CA LYS A 117 -21.51 -21.58 8.35
C LYS A 117 -22.51 -21.15 7.27
N ILE A 118 -23.60 -20.48 7.67
CA ILE A 118 -24.62 -19.96 6.77
C ILE A 118 -24.01 -18.88 5.86
N ILE A 119 -23.34 -17.89 6.43
CA ILE A 119 -22.75 -16.77 5.69
C ILE A 119 -21.72 -17.28 4.68
N ASN A 120 -20.79 -18.14 5.12
CA ASN A 120 -19.74 -18.66 4.23
C ASN A 120 -20.28 -19.55 3.12
N GLN A 121 -21.28 -20.39 3.41
CA GLN A 121 -21.96 -21.18 2.37
C GLN A 121 -22.70 -20.27 1.39
N PHE A 122 -23.42 -19.25 1.89
CA PHE A 122 -24.19 -18.34 1.04
C PHE A 122 -23.30 -17.52 0.11
N ILE A 123 -22.20 -16.97 0.61
CA ILE A 123 -21.21 -16.24 -0.20
C ILE A 123 -20.70 -17.15 -1.33
N LYS A 124 -20.34 -18.39 -1.01
CA LYS A 124 -19.83 -19.35 -1.99
C LYS A 124 -20.85 -19.70 -3.07
N ASP A 125 -22.12 -19.84 -2.69
CA ASP A 125 -23.16 -20.33 -3.59
C ASP A 125 -23.77 -19.21 -4.45
N PHE A 126 -23.88 -17.98 -3.93
CA PHE A 126 -24.68 -16.90 -4.56
C PHE A 126 -23.90 -15.64 -4.92
N LEU A 127 -22.76 -15.37 -4.28
CA LEU A 127 -22.07 -14.08 -4.41
C LEU A 127 -20.81 -14.18 -5.28
N ILE A 128 -20.80 -15.15 -6.19
CA ILE A 128 -19.78 -15.32 -7.21
C ILE A 128 -19.83 -14.11 -8.15
N GLY A 129 -18.68 -13.43 -8.33
CA GLY A 129 -18.53 -12.30 -9.24
C GLY A 129 -18.47 -10.93 -8.56
N PHE A 130 -18.76 -10.85 -7.26
CA PHE A 130 -18.51 -9.64 -6.47
C PHE A 130 -17.06 -9.61 -5.95
N SER A 131 -16.54 -8.41 -5.74
CA SER A 131 -15.20 -8.18 -5.18
C SER A 131 -15.22 -8.03 -3.66
N ALA A 132 -16.36 -7.69 -3.06
CA ALA A 132 -16.53 -7.69 -1.62
C ALA A 132 -18.00 -7.81 -1.20
N ALA A 133 -18.21 -8.47 -0.05
CA ALA A 133 -19.48 -8.47 0.67
C ALA A 133 -19.43 -7.47 1.83
N VAL A 134 -20.54 -6.78 2.07
CA VAL A 134 -20.68 -5.75 3.11
C VAL A 134 -21.83 -6.12 4.04
N VAL A 135 -21.62 -5.93 5.33
CA VAL A 135 -22.64 -6.08 6.38
C VAL A 135 -22.59 -4.88 7.31
N ASP A 136 -23.73 -4.52 7.88
CA ASP A 136 -23.96 -3.27 8.60
C ASP A 136 -24.54 -3.46 10.01
N PRO A 137 -23.92 -4.26 10.89
CA PRO A 137 -24.45 -4.47 12.23
C PRO A 137 -24.52 -3.16 13.01
N GLN A 138 -25.58 -3.00 13.82
CA GLN A 138 -25.57 -2.02 14.90
C GLN A 138 -24.36 -2.23 15.81
N ALA A 139 -23.70 -1.15 16.22
CA ALA A 139 -22.47 -1.16 17.00
C ALA A 139 -22.59 -1.90 18.35
N LEU A 140 -23.80 -1.95 18.91
CA LEU A 140 -24.11 -2.67 20.16
C LEU A 140 -24.43 -4.17 19.97
N ASN A 141 -24.55 -4.66 18.72
CA ASN A 141 -24.86 -6.05 18.44
C ASN A 141 -23.59 -6.93 18.42
N SER A 142 -22.99 -7.10 19.60
CA SER A 142 -21.74 -7.87 19.76
C SER A 142 -21.82 -9.31 19.25
N ASN A 143 -23.01 -9.93 19.24
CA ASN A 143 -23.20 -11.27 18.71
C ASN A 143 -23.09 -11.32 17.18
N ALA A 144 -23.71 -10.37 16.48
CA ALA A 144 -23.58 -10.27 15.03
C ALA A 144 -22.15 -9.90 14.62
N ILE A 145 -21.54 -8.92 15.29
CA ILE A 145 -20.15 -8.50 15.03
C ILE A 145 -19.19 -9.69 15.15
N LYS A 146 -19.24 -10.44 16.26
CA LYS A 146 -18.41 -11.65 16.42
C LYS A 146 -18.68 -12.71 15.36
N CYS A 147 -19.94 -12.89 14.95
CA CYS A 147 -20.28 -13.82 13.88
C CYS A 147 -19.68 -13.38 12.53
N TYR A 148 -19.72 -12.08 12.22
CA TYR A 148 -19.13 -11.52 11.01
C TYR A 148 -17.61 -11.58 11.01
N GLU A 149 -16.95 -11.24 12.13
CA GLU A 149 -15.50 -11.39 12.31
C GLU A 149 -15.07 -12.85 12.09
N GLN A 150 -15.76 -13.81 12.71
CA GLN A 150 -15.51 -15.25 12.50
C GLN A 150 -15.84 -15.73 11.08
N SER A 151 -16.63 -14.97 10.32
CA SER A 151 -16.91 -15.23 8.91
C SER A 151 -15.88 -14.57 7.98
N GLY A 152 -14.89 -13.85 8.52
CA GLY A 152 -13.84 -13.17 7.75
C GLY A 152 -14.17 -11.74 7.33
N PHE A 153 -15.18 -11.10 7.94
CA PHE A 153 -15.44 -9.67 7.74
C PHE A 153 -14.56 -8.84 8.68
N MET A 154 -14.01 -7.75 8.17
CA MET A 154 -13.18 -6.81 8.92
C MET A 154 -13.94 -5.50 9.15
N LYS A 155 -13.74 -4.88 10.32
CA LYS A 155 -14.29 -3.55 10.61
C LYS A 155 -13.55 -2.51 9.78
N THR A 156 -14.29 -1.54 9.26
CA THR A 156 -13.73 -0.46 8.43
C THR A 156 -14.10 0.90 9.03
N SER A 157 -13.39 1.93 8.58
CA SER A 157 -13.69 3.33 8.82
C SER A 157 -14.76 3.90 7.88
N PHE A 158 -15.38 3.06 7.04
CA PHE A 158 -16.35 3.50 6.04
C PHE A 158 -17.70 3.94 6.61
N SER A 159 -17.99 3.64 7.88
CA SER A 159 -19.24 4.09 8.51
C SER A 159 -19.24 5.59 8.81
N GLU A 160 -20.28 6.28 8.38
CA GLU A 160 -20.59 7.68 8.65
C GLU A 160 -21.62 7.84 9.80
N ASP A 161 -22.12 6.74 10.36
CA ASP A 161 -23.00 6.71 11.53
C ASP A 161 -22.33 5.93 12.68
N PRO A 162 -22.09 6.54 13.86
CA PRO A 162 -21.49 5.83 15.00
C PRO A 162 -22.37 4.70 15.57
N ASN A 163 -23.65 4.63 15.22
CA ASN A 163 -24.55 3.56 15.67
C ASN A 163 -24.41 2.27 14.86
N TYR A 164 -23.75 2.33 13.70
CA TYR A 164 -23.56 1.20 12.81
C TYR A 164 -22.07 1.01 12.49
N LEU A 165 -21.67 -0.24 12.30
CA LEU A 165 -20.39 -0.56 11.69
C LEU A 165 -20.61 -0.90 10.23
N VAL A 166 -19.70 -0.51 9.36
CA VAL A 166 -19.58 -1.09 8.03
C VAL A 166 -18.46 -2.12 8.10
N MET A 167 -18.80 -3.40 7.95
CA MET A 167 -17.83 -4.48 7.93
C MET A 167 -17.75 -5.08 6.53
N VAL A 168 -16.53 -5.33 6.06
CA VAL A 168 -16.26 -5.76 4.68
C VAL A 168 -15.51 -7.08 4.69
N LYS A 169 -15.94 -8.02 3.84
CA LYS A 169 -15.19 -9.23 3.51
C LYS A 169 -14.82 -9.17 2.04
N GLN A 170 -13.53 -9.14 1.74
CA GLN A 170 -13.04 -9.23 0.38
C GLN A 170 -13.36 -10.60 -0.21
N LEU A 171 -13.73 -10.61 -1.48
CA LEU A 171 -14.06 -11.78 -2.27
C LEU A 171 -13.15 -11.80 -3.49
N ILE A 172 -12.75 -12.99 -3.92
CA ILE A 172 -11.97 -13.15 -5.14
C ILE A 172 -12.87 -13.60 -6.28
N ASN A 173 -12.79 -12.88 -7.40
CA ASN A 173 -13.51 -13.25 -8.61
C ASN A 173 -12.99 -14.62 -9.11
N PRO A 174 -13.86 -15.63 -9.36
CA PRO A 174 -13.41 -16.92 -9.87
C PRO A 174 -12.68 -16.86 -11.20
N GLU A 175 -12.92 -15.83 -12.02
CA GLU A 175 -12.14 -15.59 -13.25
C GLU A 175 -10.67 -15.29 -12.96
N VAL A 176 -10.38 -14.55 -11.87
CA VAL A 176 -9.01 -14.31 -11.40
C VAL A 176 -8.37 -15.65 -11.05
N LEU A 177 -9.04 -16.49 -10.25
CA LEU A 177 -8.49 -17.81 -9.87
C LEU A 177 -8.28 -18.73 -11.07
N ARG A 178 -9.19 -18.70 -12.05
CA ARG A 178 -9.05 -19.44 -13.30
C ARG A 178 -7.80 -19.01 -14.06
N GLU A 179 -7.57 -17.70 -14.19
CA GLU A 179 -6.40 -17.17 -14.88
C GLU A 179 -5.10 -17.44 -14.12
N VAL A 180 -5.10 -17.30 -12.79
CA VAL A 180 -3.98 -17.70 -11.92
C VAL A 180 -3.60 -19.16 -12.18
N LYS A 181 -4.59 -20.06 -12.11
CA LYS A 181 -4.36 -21.49 -12.34
C LYS A 181 -3.76 -21.73 -13.73
N ASN A 182 -4.29 -21.12 -14.79
CA ASN A 182 -3.75 -21.24 -16.15
C ASN A 182 -2.29 -20.77 -16.27
N ILE A 183 -1.97 -19.60 -15.69
CA ILE A 183 -0.62 -19.03 -15.71
C ILE A 183 0.35 -19.97 -15.01
N LEU A 184 0.03 -20.42 -13.79
CA LEU A 184 0.92 -21.28 -13.01
C LEU A 184 1.08 -22.67 -13.64
N GLN A 185 0.00 -23.27 -14.15
CA GLN A 185 0.07 -24.56 -14.84
C GLN A 185 0.98 -24.51 -16.07
N THR A 186 0.92 -23.41 -16.83
CA THR A 186 1.81 -23.17 -17.96
C THR A 186 3.25 -23.01 -17.49
N ARG A 187 3.47 -22.20 -16.45
CA ARG A 187 4.80 -21.88 -15.91
C ARG A 187 5.55 -23.09 -15.35
N PHE A 188 4.84 -24.00 -14.69
CA PHE A 188 5.39 -25.17 -14.01
C PHE A 188 5.19 -26.50 -14.77
N GLU A 189 4.52 -26.44 -15.93
CA GLU A 189 4.25 -27.60 -16.79
C GLU A 189 3.64 -28.78 -16.00
N THR A 190 2.63 -28.47 -15.17
CA THR A 190 1.96 -29.46 -14.32
C THR A 190 0.54 -29.02 -14.00
N GLU A 191 -0.33 -29.97 -13.67
CA GLU A 191 -1.61 -29.64 -13.07
C GLU A 191 -1.42 -29.12 -11.64
N LEU A 192 -2.13 -28.03 -11.34
CA LEU A 192 -2.08 -27.34 -10.05
C LEU A 192 -3.49 -27.10 -9.55
N ASN A 193 -3.67 -27.29 -8.25
CA ASN A 193 -4.90 -26.96 -7.55
C ASN A 193 -4.57 -25.99 -6.42
N ILE A 194 -5.56 -25.16 -6.09
CA ILE A 194 -5.47 -24.19 -5.01
C ILE A 194 -6.07 -24.84 -3.77
N GLU A 195 -5.27 -24.99 -2.71
CA GLU A 195 -5.68 -25.55 -1.43
C GLU A 195 -6.41 -24.49 -0.58
N SER A 196 -5.81 -23.30 -0.45
CA SER A 196 -6.35 -22.19 0.33
C SER A 196 -6.00 -20.84 -0.26
N ILE A 197 -6.76 -19.82 0.15
CA ILE A 197 -6.54 -18.43 -0.20
C ILE A 197 -6.69 -17.61 1.08
N ASP A 198 -5.69 -16.79 1.36
CA ASP A 198 -5.63 -15.95 2.55
C ASP A 198 -5.35 -14.50 2.12
N PHE A 199 -6.27 -13.57 2.41
CA PHE A 199 -6.04 -12.15 2.18
C PHE A 199 -5.03 -11.64 3.21
N LEU A 200 -3.97 -10.98 2.73
CA LEU A 200 -2.92 -10.35 3.54
C LEU A 200 -3.13 -8.83 3.66
N SER A 201 -3.89 -8.23 2.74
CA SER A 201 -4.24 -6.81 2.75
C SER A 201 -5.58 -6.57 3.46
N GLU A 202 -5.68 -5.44 4.16
CA GLU A 202 -6.96 -4.94 4.67
C GLU A 202 -7.89 -4.47 3.52
N PRO A 203 -9.23 -4.46 3.71
CA PRO A 203 -10.19 -4.11 2.66
C PRO A 203 -10.10 -2.66 2.19
N GLU A 204 -9.50 -1.79 2.99
CA GLU A 204 -9.34 -0.36 2.70
C GLU A 204 -8.08 -0.07 1.87
N ARG A 205 -7.25 -1.08 1.59
CA ARG A 205 -6.01 -0.92 0.81
C ARG A 205 -6.34 -0.92 -0.68
N ARG A 206 -5.71 0.01 -1.40
CA ARG A 206 -5.81 0.16 -2.86
C ARG A 206 -5.43 -1.10 -3.65
N ASN A 207 -4.53 -1.91 -3.10
CA ASN A 207 -4.13 -3.19 -3.65
C ASN A 207 -4.66 -4.32 -2.79
N SER A 208 -5.16 -5.37 -3.44
CA SER A 208 -5.51 -6.63 -2.80
C SER A 208 -4.32 -7.59 -2.88
N VAL A 209 -3.82 -8.02 -1.73
CA VAL A 209 -2.69 -8.95 -1.64
C VAL A 209 -3.19 -10.25 -1.03
N LEU A 210 -2.98 -11.37 -1.72
CA LEU A 210 -3.40 -12.69 -1.27
C LEU A 210 -2.24 -13.66 -1.29
N ARG A 211 -2.19 -14.52 -0.28
CA ARG A 211 -1.44 -15.77 -0.33
C ARG A 211 -2.34 -16.85 -0.92
N ILE A 212 -1.82 -17.57 -1.92
CA ILE A 212 -2.48 -18.72 -2.52
C ILE A 212 -1.62 -19.94 -2.22
N THR A 213 -2.15 -20.85 -1.40
CA THR A 213 -1.51 -22.13 -1.08
C THR A 213 -1.84 -23.13 -2.18
N LEU A 214 -0.83 -23.82 -2.68
CA LEU A 214 -0.95 -24.77 -3.78
C LEU A 214 -0.90 -26.20 -3.26
N GLU A 215 -1.74 -27.08 -3.80
CA GLU A 215 -1.60 -28.52 -3.54
C GLU A 215 -0.25 -28.98 -4.09
N ARG A 216 0.59 -29.58 -3.23
CA ARG A 216 1.93 -30.00 -3.62
C ARG A 216 1.88 -31.23 -4.54
N THR A 217 1.88 -31.00 -5.85
CA THR A 217 1.78 -32.06 -6.86
C THR A 217 3.13 -32.51 -7.44
N LYS A 218 4.18 -31.67 -7.37
CA LYS A 218 5.49 -31.92 -8.01
C LYS A 218 6.63 -31.14 -7.34
N ASN A 219 7.86 -31.67 -7.41
CA ASN A 219 9.05 -30.93 -7.01
C ASN A 219 9.29 -29.71 -7.92
N GLY A 220 9.62 -28.56 -7.34
CA GLY A 220 9.91 -27.30 -8.05
C GLY A 220 8.74 -26.31 -8.09
N VAL A 221 7.53 -26.75 -7.75
CA VAL A 221 6.38 -25.86 -7.49
C VAL A 221 6.51 -25.33 -6.05
N PRO A 222 6.36 -24.01 -5.81
CA PRO A 222 6.36 -23.48 -4.45
C PRO A 222 5.09 -23.92 -3.70
N ASP A 223 5.17 -24.08 -2.37
CA ASP A 223 4.01 -24.43 -1.53
C ASP A 223 2.95 -23.32 -1.54
N SER A 224 3.37 -22.06 -1.76
CA SER A 224 2.50 -20.91 -1.90
C SER A 224 3.08 -19.84 -2.83
N ILE A 225 2.20 -18.98 -3.33
CA ILE A 225 2.55 -17.78 -4.09
C ILE A 225 1.80 -16.57 -3.53
N ILE A 226 2.25 -15.36 -3.87
CA ILE A 226 1.51 -14.12 -3.62
C ILE A 226 0.87 -13.64 -4.91
N LEU A 227 -0.42 -13.31 -4.83
CA LEU A 227 -1.12 -12.51 -5.84
C LEU A 227 -1.23 -11.09 -5.31
N LYS A 228 -0.71 -10.13 -6.08
CA LYS A 228 -0.92 -8.70 -5.82
C LYS A 228 -1.77 -8.13 -6.95
N GLN A 229 -2.98 -7.68 -6.62
CA GLN A 229 -3.94 -7.12 -7.55
C GLN A 229 -4.12 -5.63 -7.29
N SER A 230 -3.98 -4.83 -8.34
CA SER A 230 -4.29 -3.40 -8.32
C SER A 230 -5.79 -3.21 -8.57
N LEU A 231 -6.51 -2.63 -7.62
CA LEU A 231 -7.94 -2.36 -7.74
C LEU A 231 -8.16 -0.97 -8.36
N PRO A 232 -9.25 -0.75 -9.10
CA PRO A 232 -9.61 0.57 -9.61
C PRO A 232 -9.85 1.58 -8.47
N GLU A 233 -9.25 2.77 -8.55
CA GLU A 233 -9.38 3.83 -7.56
C GLU A 233 -10.35 4.93 -8.08
N GLN A 234 -11.48 5.19 -7.41
CA GLN A 234 -12.39 6.29 -7.85
C GLN A 234 -11.91 7.68 -7.42
N SER A 235 -10.89 7.79 -6.57
CA SER A 235 -10.35 9.10 -6.14
C SER A 235 -9.58 9.83 -7.24
N ASP A 236 -9.12 9.10 -8.26
CA ASP A 236 -8.43 9.67 -9.40
C ASP A 236 -9.45 10.11 -10.46
N ALA A 237 -9.13 11.18 -11.20
CA ALA A 237 -10.00 11.65 -12.28
C ALA A 237 -10.21 10.56 -13.36
N ASP A 238 -9.24 9.65 -13.47
CA ASP A 238 -9.26 8.42 -14.25
C ASP A 238 -8.34 7.35 -13.61
N ASP A 239 -8.45 6.09 -14.04
CA ASP A 239 -7.69 4.95 -13.48
C ASP A 239 -6.22 4.92 -13.94
N LYS A 240 -5.72 5.99 -14.59
CA LYS A 240 -4.41 5.99 -15.28
C LYS A 240 -3.23 5.82 -14.35
N GLU A 241 -3.25 6.49 -13.19
CA GLU A 241 -2.12 6.40 -12.25
C GLU A 241 -2.04 5.00 -11.63
N ALA A 242 -3.18 4.40 -11.31
CA ALA A 242 -3.23 3.04 -10.80
C ALA A 242 -2.77 2.01 -11.86
N ASP A 243 -3.15 2.21 -13.14
CA ASP A 243 -2.65 1.41 -14.26
C ASP A 243 -1.13 1.57 -14.47
N ALA A 244 -0.61 2.80 -14.36
CA ALA A 244 0.81 3.08 -14.50
C ALA A 244 1.64 2.45 -13.37
N ARG A 245 1.17 2.54 -12.12
CA ARG A 245 1.77 1.85 -10.95
C ARG A 245 1.81 0.34 -11.15
N PHE A 246 0.67 -0.25 -11.52
CA PHE A 246 0.58 -1.69 -11.82
C PHE A 246 1.57 -2.11 -12.92
N ALA A 247 1.66 -1.33 -14.00
CA ALA A 247 2.56 -1.61 -15.11
C ALA A 247 4.03 -1.56 -14.71
N ARG A 248 4.44 -0.59 -13.86
CA ARG A 248 5.82 -0.49 -13.33
C ARG A 248 6.17 -1.68 -12.45
N ASP A 249 5.28 -2.08 -11.55
CA ASP A 249 5.50 -3.22 -10.65
C ASP A 249 5.66 -4.53 -11.43
N TRP A 250 4.78 -4.76 -12.42
CA TRP A 250 4.90 -5.89 -13.32
C TRP A 250 6.20 -5.83 -14.14
N ALA A 251 6.44 -4.74 -14.87
CA ALA A 251 7.61 -4.61 -15.74
C ALA A 251 8.92 -4.83 -14.98
N SER A 252 9.02 -4.29 -13.76
CA SER A 252 10.18 -4.45 -12.88
C SER A 252 10.43 -5.90 -12.51
N LEU A 253 9.41 -6.61 -12.01
CA LEU A 253 9.58 -7.98 -11.55
C LEU A 253 9.83 -8.98 -12.69
N GLU A 254 9.16 -8.80 -13.84
CA GLU A 254 9.43 -9.59 -15.03
C GLU A 254 10.85 -9.33 -15.56
N PHE A 255 11.26 -8.06 -15.64
CA PHE A 255 12.61 -7.66 -16.03
C PHE A 255 13.67 -8.27 -15.12
N LEU A 256 13.54 -8.10 -13.81
CA LEU A 256 14.51 -8.58 -12.83
C LEU A 256 14.61 -10.11 -12.83
N SER A 257 13.50 -10.81 -13.08
CA SER A 257 13.49 -12.27 -13.23
C SER A 257 14.08 -12.75 -14.56
N SER A 258 14.23 -11.87 -15.56
CA SER A 258 14.74 -12.20 -16.90
C SER A 258 16.25 -12.01 -17.05
N ILE A 259 16.90 -11.33 -16.10
CA ILE A 259 18.34 -11.09 -16.11
C ILE A 259 19.04 -11.89 -14.99
N PRO A 260 20.33 -12.26 -15.13
CA PRO A 260 21.05 -12.95 -14.07
C PRO A 260 21.14 -12.09 -12.80
N GLN A 261 20.65 -12.63 -11.69
CA GLN A 261 20.73 -11.98 -10.39
C GLN A 261 21.89 -12.61 -9.58
N PRO A 262 22.86 -11.82 -9.10
CA PRO A 262 23.99 -12.33 -8.31
C PRO A 262 23.57 -12.72 -6.88
N ALA A 263 22.45 -12.19 -6.40
CA ALA A 263 21.83 -12.49 -5.12
C ALA A 263 20.32 -12.60 -5.30
N HIS A 264 19.65 -13.36 -4.43
CA HIS A 264 18.19 -13.39 -4.42
C HIS A 264 17.73 -12.26 -3.50
N ASN A 265 17.59 -11.05 -4.04
CA ASN A 265 17.25 -9.83 -3.29
C ASN A 265 15.96 -9.15 -3.79
N VAL A 266 15.23 -9.81 -4.68
CA VAL A 266 13.91 -9.41 -5.18
C VAL A 266 13.04 -10.67 -5.37
N PRO A 267 11.72 -10.60 -5.15
CA PRO A 267 10.84 -11.74 -5.37
C PRO A 267 10.89 -12.26 -6.81
N LYS A 268 10.82 -13.58 -6.99
CA LYS A 268 10.63 -14.16 -8.33
C LYS A 268 9.27 -13.78 -8.90
N PHE A 269 9.23 -13.55 -10.21
CA PHE A 269 8.02 -13.38 -10.98
C PHE A 269 7.51 -14.71 -11.55
N TYR A 270 6.22 -14.99 -11.39
CA TYR A 270 5.57 -16.19 -11.92
C TYR A 270 4.60 -15.91 -13.08
N GLY A 271 4.10 -14.68 -13.21
CA GLY A 271 3.22 -14.26 -14.29
C GLY A 271 2.30 -13.13 -13.87
N ALA A 272 1.45 -12.66 -14.78
CA ALA A 272 0.54 -11.54 -14.55
C ALA A 272 -0.65 -11.57 -15.49
N SER A 273 -1.68 -10.80 -15.17
CA SER A 273 -2.83 -10.52 -16.03
C SER A 273 -3.04 -9.01 -16.14
N LYS A 274 -2.99 -8.49 -17.37
CA LYS A 274 -3.37 -7.10 -17.65
C LYS A 274 -4.88 -6.89 -17.47
N GLN A 275 -5.69 -7.86 -17.89
CA GLN A 275 -7.15 -7.77 -17.85
C GLN A 275 -7.68 -7.71 -16.41
N GLN A 276 -7.09 -8.51 -15.52
CA GLN A 276 -7.48 -8.57 -14.11
C GLN A 276 -6.57 -7.74 -13.20
N ARG A 277 -5.57 -7.04 -13.76
CA ARG A 277 -4.61 -6.16 -13.07
C ARG A 277 -3.91 -6.81 -11.88
N PHE A 278 -3.42 -8.04 -12.05
CA PHE A 278 -2.64 -8.73 -11.01
C PHE A 278 -1.28 -9.21 -11.49
N ILE A 279 -0.37 -9.36 -10.54
CA ILE A 279 0.90 -10.07 -10.69
C ILE A 279 0.97 -11.25 -9.69
N LEU A 280 1.71 -12.28 -10.07
CA LEU A 280 2.01 -13.47 -9.27
C LEU A 280 3.50 -13.49 -8.96
N ILE A 281 3.82 -13.47 -7.67
CA ILE A 281 5.19 -13.34 -7.17
C ILE A 281 5.49 -14.38 -6.10
N GLU A 282 6.77 -14.55 -5.82
CA GLU A 282 7.26 -15.40 -4.74
C GLU A 282 6.67 -15.03 -3.39
N ASP A 283 6.19 -16.05 -2.67
CA ASP A 283 5.87 -15.91 -1.25
C ASP A 283 7.14 -16.03 -0.42
N LEU A 284 7.51 -14.91 0.18
CA LEU A 284 8.71 -14.79 1.01
C LEU A 284 8.52 -15.41 2.40
N GLY A 285 7.30 -15.72 2.82
CA GLY A 285 6.99 -16.41 4.07
C GLY A 285 5.91 -15.73 4.89
N GLN A 286 5.53 -16.36 6.01
CA GLN A 286 4.29 -16.02 6.71
C GLN A 286 4.30 -14.71 7.50
N GLN A 287 5.42 -14.34 8.12
CA GLN A 287 5.53 -13.10 8.88
C GLN A 287 6.34 -12.07 8.09
N HIS A 288 5.69 -10.96 7.73
CA HIS A 288 6.41 -9.80 7.21
C HIS A 288 7.17 -9.14 8.35
N VAL A 289 8.50 -9.29 8.32
CA VAL A 289 9.42 -8.51 9.15
C VAL A 289 10.09 -7.53 8.20
N SER A 290 9.96 -6.25 8.49
CA SER A 290 10.46 -5.18 7.64
C SER A 290 11.69 -4.50 8.25
N LEU A 291 12.32 -3.59 7.50
CA LEU A 291 13.37 -2.76 8.06
C LEU A 291 12.83 -1.79 9.14
N VAL A 292 11.52 -1.48 9.15
CA VAL A 292 10.86 -0.72 10.24
C VAL A 292 11.04 -1.41 11.58
N ASP A 293 10.97 -2.74 11.61
CA ASP A 293 11.07 -3.54 12.84
C ASP A 293 12.43 -3.34 13.51
N SER A 294 13.49 -3.44 12.72
CA SER A 294 14.87 -3.24 13.18
C SER A 294 15.15 -1.78 13.58
N LEU A 295 14.48 -0.81 12.97
CA LEU A 295 14.69 0.62 13.27
C LEU A 295 13.89 1.13 14.47
N THR A 296 12.75 0.52 14.77
CA THR A 296 11.82 1.03 15.80
C THR A 296 11.92 0.30 17.15
N ALA A 297 12.74 -0.75 17.23
CA ALA A 297 13.16 -1.38 18.49
C ALA A 297 14.51 -0.80 18.97
N PRO A 298 14.79 -0.75 20.29
CA PRO A 298 16.03 -0.21 20.85
C PRO A 298 17.22 -1.19 20.74
N ASP A 299 17.52 -1.68 19.52
CA ASP A 299 18.64 -2.59 19.27
C ASP A 299 19.53 -2.04 18.14
N GLN A 300 20.54 -1.29 18.55
CA GLN A 300 21.51 -0.67 17.64
C GLN A 300 22.23 -1.69 16.77
N LYS A 301 22.62 -2.85 17.33
CA LYS A 301 23.40 -3.86 16.60
C LYS A 301 22.55 -4.50 15.52
N LYS A 302 21.32 -4.85 15.85
CA LYS A 302 20.36 -5.39 14.88
C LYS A 302 20.04 -4.39 13.79
N ALA A 303 19.81 -3.11 14.13
CA ALA A 303 19.56 -2.06 13.14
C ALA A 303 20.73 -1.87 12.17
N ILE A 304 21.97 -1.79 12.67
CA ILE A 304 23.16 -1.66 11.81
C ILE A 304 23.32 -2.88 10.90
N ALA A 305 23.09 -4.09 11.42
CA ALA A 305 23.16 -5.32 10.62
C ALA A 305 22.09 -5.35 9.51
N ALA A 306 20.85 -4.95 9.82
CA ALA A 306 19.76 -4.86 8.86
C ALA A 306 20.03 -3.79 7.79
N LEU A 307 20.45 -2.58 8.18
CA LEU A 307 20.83 -1.50 7.27
C LEU A 307 22.02 -1.89 6.38
N THR A 308 22.97 -2.65 6.90
CA THR A 308 24.10 -3.19 6.11
C THR A 308 23.62 -4.14 5.03
N ARG A 309 22.71 -5.07 5.35
CA ARG A 309 22.09 -5.96 4.36
C ARG A 309 21.29 -5.17 3.34
N PHE A 310 20.55 -4.15 3.80
CA PHE A 310 19.74 -3.28 2.96
C PHE A 310 20.59 -2.55 1.90
N MET A 311 21.67 -1.88 2.31
CA MET A 311 22.54 -1.18 1.35
C MET A 311 23.27 -2.13 0.39
N LYS A 312 23.58 -3.35 0.82
CA LYS A 312 24.11 -4.39 -0.09
C LYS A 312 23.07 -4.81 -1.12
N ALA A 313 21.85 -5.09 -0.68
CA ALA A 313 20.75 -5.49 -1.56
C ALA A 313 20.42 -4.39 -2.57
N LEU A 314 20.33 -3.13 -2.12
CA LEU A 314 20.08 -1.96 -2.97
C LEU A 314 21.21 -1.71 -3.97
N GLY A 315 22.46 -1.77 -3.52
CA GLY A 315 23.63 -1.63 -4.39
C GLY A 315 23.72 -2.75 -5.43
N SER A 316 23.49 -4.00 -5.02
CA SER A 316 23.44 -5.16 -5.92
C SER A 316 22.32 -5.04 -6.95
N PHE A 317 21.14 -4.57 -6.55
CA PHE A 317 20.03 -4.30 -7.46
C PHE A 317 20.41 -3.26 -8.53
N HIS A 318 20.95 -2.11 -8.15
CA HIS A 318 21.38 -1.09 -9.12
C HIS A 318 22.54 -1.56 -10.01
N ALA A 319 23.54 -2.24 -9.42
CA ALA A 319 24.65 -2.79 -10.18
C ALA A 319 24.19 -3.80 -11.23
N THR A 320 23.18 -4.61 -10.92
CA THR A 320 22.65 -5.66 -11.82
C THR A 320 21.81 -5.07 -12.95
N THR A 321 21.10 -3.97 -12.72
CA THR A 321 20.25 -3.34 -13.76
C THR A 321 21.00 -2.37 -14.67
N PHE A 322 22.21 -1.96 -14.28
CA PHE A 322 23.09 -1.13 -15.11
C PHE A 322 23.37 -1.80 -16.47
N GLY A 323 23.22 -1.05 -17.55
CA GLY A 323 23.41 -1.54 -18.92
C GLY A 323 22.25 -2.38 -19.47
N HIS A 324 21.18 -2.58 -18.69
CA HIS A 324 20.01 -3.38 -19.07
C HIS A 324 18.68 -2.60 -19.08
N THR A 325 18.71 -1.27 -18.92
CA THR A 325 17.51 -0.44 -18.75
C THR A 325 16.59 -0.43 -19.97
N GLU A 326 17.13 -0.56 -21.19
CA GLU A 326 16.34 -0.67 -22.43
C GLU A 326 15.42 -1.91 -22.42
N HIS A 327 15.82 -2.99 -21.73
CA HIS A 327 15.00 -4.18 -21.59
C HIS A 327 13.77 -3.90 -20.72
N TYR A 328 13.96 -3.25 -19.57
CA TYR A 328 12.85 -2.80 -18.73
C TYR A 328 11.90 -1.87 -19.49
N GLU A 329 12.45 -0.87 -20.21
CA GLU A 329 11.63 0.09 -20.97
C GLU A 329 10.77 -0.60 -22.03
N LYS A 330 11.31 -1.61 -22.75
CA LYS A 330 10.53 -2.42 -23.71
C LYS A 330 9.40 -3.19 -23.05
N LEU A 331 9.65 -3.78 -21.87
CA LEU A 331 8.63 -4.49 -21.11
C LEU A 331 7.53 -3.55 -20.61
N LEU A 332 7.92 -2.38 -20.09
CA LEU A 332 6.99 -1.36 -19.63
C LEU A 332 6.09 -0.87 -20.77
N HIS A 333 6.66 -0.55 -21.94
CA HIS A 333 5.87 -0.13 -23.11
C HIS A 333 4.94 -1.23 -23.64
N ARG A 334 5.37 -2.51 -23.59
CA ARG A 334 4.52 -3.65 -23.95
C ARG A 334 3.30 -3.75 -23.01
N ILE A 335 3.50 -3.49 -21.72
CA ILE A 335 2.45 -3.59 -20.70
C ILE A 335 1.56 -2.34 -20.73
N HIS A 336 2.15 -1.16 -20.90
CA HIS A 336 1.49 0.14 -20.87
C HIS A 336 1.99 0.99 -22.04
N GLU A 337 1.26 0.93 -23.16
CA GLU A 337 1.65 1.54 -24.45
C GLU A 337 1.88 3.06 -24.37
N ASN A 338 1.17 3.73 -23.46
CA ASN A 338 1.25 5.18 -23.25
C ASN A 338 2.12 5.52 -22.02
N ALA A 339 3.10 4.68 -21.69
CA ALA A 339 4.05 4.97 -20.62
C ALA A 339 4.76 6.30 -20.88
N GLU A 340 4.84 7.12 -19.83
CA GLU A 340 5.48 8.43 -19.89
C GLU A 340 6.95 8.29 -20.30
N THR A 341 7.35 9.12 -21.24
CA THR A 341 8.75 9.20 -21.68
C THR A 341 9.59 9.99 -20.69
N VAL A 342 10.90 9.74 -20.68
CA VAL A 342 11.86 10.49 -19.84
C VAL A 342 11.78 12.01 -20.10
N GLN A 343 11.48 12.42 -21.34
CA GLN A 343 11.36 13.84 -21.67
C GLN A 343 10.08 14.47 -21.13
N GLU A 344 8.95 13.77 -21.22
CA GLU A 344 7.66 14.24 -20.67
C GLU A 344 7.76 14.41 -19.15
N GLU A 345 8.35 13.41 -18.48
CA GLU A 345 8.61 13.51 -17.05
C GLU A 345 9.53 14.71 -16.72
N LEU A 346 10.64 14.85 -17.44
CA LEU A 346 11.58 15.94 -17.21
C LEU A 346 10.89 17.30 -17.34
N ASP A 347 10.09 17.48 -18.39
CA ASP A 347 9.33 18.71 -18.63
C ASP A 347 8.33 18.97 -17.51
N PHE A 348 7.63 17.93 -17.03
CA PHE A 348 6.72 18.02 -15.90
C PHE A 348 7.44 18.44 -14.62
N ILE A 349 8.53 17.76 -14.26
CA ILE A 349 9.28 18.03 -13.02
C ILE A 349 9.93 19.41 -13.06
N LEU A 350 10.49 19.84 -14.18
CA LEU A 350 11.02 21.20 -14.34
C LEU A 350 9.92 22.25 -14.15
N LYS A 351 8.74 22.02 -14.75
CA LYS A 351 7.59 22.92 -14.64
C LYS A 351 7.05 22.99 -13.21
N ASP A 352 7.05 21.88 -12.47
CA ASP A 352 6.55 21.83 -11.10
C ASP A 352 7.54 22.42 -10.08
N LEU A 353 8.83 22.05 -10.18
CA LEU A 353 9.81 22.37 -9.14
C LEU A 353 10.43 23.76 -9.27
N LEU A 354 10.69 24.27 -10.48
CA LEU A 354 11.35 25.58 -10.63
C LEU A 354 10.54 26.73 -10.01
N PRO A 355 9.20 26.81 -10.14
CA PRO A 355 8.41 27.84 -9.46
C PRO A 355 8.51 27.82 -7.93
N LYS A 356 8.88 26.68 -7.32
CA LYS A 356 9.03 26.57 -5.86
C LYS A 356 10.22 27.36 -5.33
N LEU A 357 11.25 27.62 -6.15
CA LEU A 357 12.36 28.51 -5.81
C LEU A 357 11.88 29.95 -5.59
N GLU A 358 11.04 30.46 -6.50
CA GLU A 358 10.44 31.78 -6.36
C GLU A 358 9.44 31.85 -5.18
N SER A 359 8.75 30.75 -4.87
CA SER A 359 7.94 30.65 -3.64
C SER A 359 8.79 30.83 -2.39
N ALA A 360 9.95 30.17 -2.30
CA ALA A 360 10.87 30.33 -1.18
C ALA A 360 11.36 31.78 -1.03
N LYS A 361 11.71 32.45 -2.14
CA LYS A 361 12.03 33.90 -2.15
C LYS A 361 10.90 34.75 -1.58
N LYS A 362 9.66 34.52 -2.03
CA LYS A 362 8.48 35.27 -1.56
C LYS A 362 8.27 35.09 -0.05
N GLN A 363 8.44 33.87 0.46
CA GLN A 363 8.12 33.53 1.85
C GLN A 363 9.23 33.90 2.85
N LEU A 364 10.49 33.80 2.44
CA LEU A 364 11.67 33.92 3.31
C LEU A 364 12.63 35.06 2.93
N ASN A 365 12.35 35.78 1.83
CA ASN A 365 13.23 36.83 1.29
C ASN A 365 14.65 36.34 0.95
N VAL A 366 14.76 35.08 0.52
CA VAL A 366 16.02 34.46 0.08
C VAL A 366 16.28 34.79 -1.41
N PRO A 367 17.54 35.08 -1.80
CA PRO A 367 17.84 35.50 -3.16
C PRO A 367 17.73 34.33 -4.14
N VAL A 368 16.96 34.52 -5.23
CA VAL A 368 16.91 33.60 -6.37
C VAL A 368 17.58 34.28 -7.55
N THR A 369 18.73 33.75 -7.95
CA THR A 369 19.53 34.24 -9.07
C THR A 369 19.34 33.33 -10.28
N GLN A 370 19.67 33.82 -11.48
CA GLN A 370 19.66 32.99 -12.68
C GLN A 370 20.61 31.78 -12.54
N ALA A 371 21.76 31.96 -11.90
CA ALA A 371 22.72 30.88 -11.65
C ALA A 371 22.15 29.78 -10.74
N LEU A 372 21.34 30.12 -9.73
CA LEU A 372 20.60 29.13 -8.93
C LEU A 372 19.59 28.35 -9.77
N ILE A 373 18.85 29.05 -10.65
CA ILE A 373 17.86 28.41 -11.53
C ILE A 373 18.56 27.45 -12.51
N ASP A 374 19.68 27.86 -13.08
CA ASP A 374 20.45 27.03 -14.00
C ASP A 374 21.06 25.81 -13.30
N GLU A 375 21.55 25.98 -12.06
CA GLU A 375 22.02 24.87 -11.23
C GLU A 375 20.88 23.90 -10.87
N ALA A 376 19.68 24.40 -10.54
CA ALA A 376 18.51 23.56 -10.28
C ALA A 376 18.07 22.77 -11.52
N LYS A 377 18.09 23.39 -12.71
CA LYS A 377 17.83 22.70 -13.98
C LYS A 377 18.85 21.59 -14.24
N ASP A 378 20.14 21.89 -14.07
CA ASP A 378 21.22 20.92 -14.24
C ASP A 378 21.07 19.72 -13.29
N ILE A 379 20.72 19.96 -12.02
CA ILE A 379 20.42 18.89 -11.05
C ILE A 379 19.27 18.02 -11.56
N ILE A 380 18.12 18.61 -11.90
CA ILE A 380 16.93 17.88 -12.34
C ILE A 380 17.23 17.07 -13.60
N THR A 381 17.82 17.69 -14.63
CA THR A 381 18.18 16.99 -15.87
C THR A 381 19.17 15.86 -15.62
N THR A 382 20.20 16.06 -14.79
CA THR A 382 21.20 15.01 -14.51
C THR A 382 20.60 13.80 -13.79
N MET A 383 19.61 14.02 -12.92
CA MET A 383 19.01 12.93 -12.13
C MET A 383 17.96 12.13 -12.91
N LEU A 384 17.24 12.78 -13.82
CA LEU A 384 16.15 12.16 -14.58
C LEU A 384 16.60 11.61 -15.94
N SER A 385 17.55 12.24 -16.62
CA SER A 385 18.03 11.82 -17.94
C SER A 385 19.15 10.78 -17.87
N PRO A 386 19.44 10.06 -18.98
CA PRO A 386 20.56 9.13 -19.04
C PRO A 386 21.90 9.75 -18.60
N SER A 387 22.62 9.03 -17.75
CA SER A 387 23.86 9.43 -17.08
C SER A 387 24.77 8.21 -16.84
N PRO A 388 26.03 8.40 -16.43
CA PRO A 388 26.93 7.30 -16.10
C PRO A 388 26.48 6.40 -14.92
N PHE A 389 25.42 6.78 -14.20
CA PHE A 389 24.83 6.03 -13.10
C PHE A 389 23.38 5.63 -13.40
N THR A 390 22.97 5.59 -14.67
CA THR A 390 21.60 5.22 -15.04
C THR A 390 21.34 3.73 -14.86
N VAL A 391 20.34 3.44 -14.03
CA VAL A 391 19.90 2.11 -13.63
C VAL A 391 18.37 2.11 -13.52
N LEU A 392 17.77 0.94 -13.29
CA LEU A 392 16.42 0.92 -12.74
C LEU A 392 16.51 1.26 -11.24
N THR A 393 15.85 2.33 -10.83
CA THR A 393 15.70 2.72 -9.42
C THR A 393 14.41 2.12 -8.86
N HIS A 394 14.37 1.88 -7.55
CA HIS A 394 13.15 1.46 -6.86
C HIS A 394 12.18 2.63 -6.69
N GLY A 395 12.70 3.84 -6.45
CA GLY A 395 11.96 5.10 -6.40
C GLY A 395 11.03 5.30 -5.19
N ASP A 396 10.81 4.27 -4.39
CA ASP A 396 10.16 4.34 -3.08
C ASP A 396 10.76 3.32 -2.10
N ILE A 397 12.06 3.45 -1.85
CA ILE A 397 12.83 2.50 -1.02
C ILE A 397 12.64 2.73 0.50
N CYS A 398 11.38 2.92 0.90
CA CYS A 398 10.98 3.03 2.30
C CYS A 398 11.26 1.72 3.08
N PRO A 399 11.56 1.77 4.38
CA PRO A 399 11.83 0.57 5.19
C PRO A 399 10.71 -0.48 5.25
N ASP A 400 9.46 -0.12 4.98
CA ASP A 400 8.31 -1.03 4.90
C ASP A 400 8.20 -1.76 3.54
N ASN A 401 8.89 -1.28 2.51
CA ASN A 401 9.05 -1.95 1.21
C ASN A 401 10.28 -2.88 1.18
N VAL A 402 10.75 -3.27 2.36
CA VAL A 402 11.96 -4.06 2.55
C VAL A 402 11.65 -5.23 3.46
N PHE A 403 11.68 -6.44 2.92
CA PHE A 403 11.46 -7.67 3.69
C PHE A 403 12.80 -8.15 4.27
N ASP A 404 12.94 -8.07 5.60
CA ASP A 404 14.13 -8.49 6.34
C ASP A 404 13.96 -9.88 6.94
N HIS A 405 14.41 -10.89 6.22
CA HIS A 405 14.61 -12.23 6.77
C HIS A 405 15.96 -12.29 7.47
N GLU A 406 15.96 -12.34 8.80
CA GLU A 406 17.20 -12.60 9.54
C GLU A 406 17.88 -13.89 9.02
N GLY A 407 19.14 -13.75 8.59
CA GLY A 407 19.95 -14.87 8.08
C GLY A 407 19.79 -15.19 6.58
N LYS A 408 19.00 -14.44 5.82
CA LYS A 408 18.94 -14.52 4.35
C LYS A 408 19.27 -13.16 3.72
N ASP A 409 19.36 -13.15 2.39
CA ASP A 409 19.40 -11.91 1.62
C ASP A 409 18.07 -11.15 1.80
N LEU A 410 18.18 -9.85 2.01
CA LEU A 410 17.06 -8.96 2.21
C LEU A 410 16.36 -8.71 0.87
N GLN A 411 15.02 -8.69 0.87
CA GLN A 411 14.21 -8.57 -0.34
C GLN A 411 13.65 -7.15 -0.49
N LEU A 412 13.84 -6.57 -1.68
CA LEU A 412 13.17 -5.34 -2.09
C LEU A 412 11.83 -5.73 -2.72
N ILE A 413 10.75 -5.11 -2.28
CA ILE A 413 9.37 -5.40 -2.73
C ILE A 413 8.65 -4.12 -3.11
N ASP A 414 7.56 -4.25 -3.87
CA ASP A 414 6.69 -3.12 -4.26
C ASP A 414 7.35 -2.10 -5.21
N PHE A 415 7.52 -2.49 -6.48
CA PHE A 415 8.19 -1.70 -7.51
C PHE A 415 7.25 -0.73 -8.24
N GLU A 416 6.11 -0.36 -7.64
CA GLU A 416 5.11 0.54 -8.25
C GLU A 416 5.64 1.95 -8.56
N TRP A 417 6.79 2.31 -7.99
CA TRP A 417 7.47 3.59 -8.17
C TRP A 417 8.84 3.46 -8.84
N SER A 418 9.08 2.38 -9.58
CA SER A 418 10.36 2.14 -10.24
C SER A 418 10.55 2.97 -11.51
N PHE A 419 11.70 3.60 -11.67
CA PHE A 419 12.04 4.41 -12.85
C PHE A 419 13.48 4.23 -13.31
N VAL A 420 13.75 4.40 -14.60
CA VAL A 420 15.11 4.41 -15.14
C VAL A 420 15.72 5.77 -14.93
N ARG A 421 16.60 5.90 -13.93
CA ARG A 421 17.18 7.19 -13.48
C ARG A 421 18.54 6.98 -12.82
N ASN A 422 19.12 8.06 -12.29
CA ASN A 422 20.38 8.00 -11.56
C ASN A 422 20.26 7.18 -10.25
N ALA A 423 21.08 6.15 -10.10
CA ALA A 423 21.12 5.25 -8.94
C ALA A 423 21.28 5.97 -7.59
N LEU A 424 21.88 7.16 -7.57
CA LEU A 424 22.17 7.89 -6.34
C LEU A 424 20.95 8.60 -5.75
N LEU A 425 19.81 8.66 -6.47
CA LEU A 425 18.54 9.07 -5.87
C LEU A 425 18.17 8.14 -4.71
N ASP A 426 18.12 6.84 -4.96
CA ASP A 426 17.94 5.81 -3.93
C ASP A 426 19.18 5.68 -3.03
N GLY A 427 20.39 5.81 -3.59
CA GLY A 427 21.64 5.71 -2.83
C GLY A 427 21.83 6.76 -1.73
N THR A 428 21.21 7.94 -1.88
CA THR A 428 21.26 9.04 -0.89
C THR A 428 20.06 9.05 0.06
N TYR A 429 19.18 8.06 -0.03
CA TYR A 429 17.91 8.02 0.69
C TYR A 429 18.07 8.10 2.22
N LEU A 430 19.02 7.34 2.79
CA LEU A 430 19.34 7.39 4.22
C LEU A 430 19.95 8.73 4.64
N ARG A 431 20.90 9.26 3.84
CA ARG A 431 21.54 10.57 4.06
C ARG A 431 20.51 11.69 4.14
N MET A 432 19.51 11.64 3.29
CA MET A 432 18.46 12.66 3.20
C MET A 432 17.27 12.38 4.13
N SER A 433 17.46 11.57 5.18
CA SER A 433 16.43 11.24 6.17
C SER A 433 15.15 10.72 5.52
N MET A 434 15.30 9.74 4.62
CA MET A 434 14.23 9.00 3.93
C MET A 434 13.11 9.92 3.42
N PRO A 435 13.36 10.70 2.35
CA PRO A 435 12.54 11.84 1.97
C PRO A 435 11.04 11.58 1.83
N THR A 436 10.67 10.40 1.32
CA THR A 436 9.28 9.97 1.07
C THR A 436 8.67 9.17 2.20
N CYS A 437 9.46 8.71 3.18
CA CYS A 437 9.00 7.74 4.16
C CYS A 437 8.16 8.35 5.30
N TRP A 438 7.12 7.61 5.69
CA TRP A 438 6.32 7.91 6.87
C TRP A 438 7.15 7.78 8.16
N CYS A 439 8.09 6.84 8.25
CA CYS A 439 8.89 6.59 9.46
C CYS A 439 10.19 7.40 9.56
N ALA A 440 10.39 8.46 8.77
CA ALA A 440 11.66 9.19 8.72
C ALA A 440 12.11 9.76 10.08
N LYS A 441 13.31 9.34 10.50
CA LYS A 441 14.08 9.83 11.66
C LYS A 441 15.57 9.90 11.26
N ALA A 442 16.39 10.47 12.14
CA ALA A 442 17.84 10.55 11.90
C ALA A 442 18.52 9.20 12.18
N ILE A 443 19.57 8.90 11.41
CA ILE A 443 20.54 7.82 11.68
C ILE A 443 21.87 8.50 12.01
N PRO A 444 22.65 8.01 13.00
CA PRO A 444 23.96 8.56 13.31
C PRO A 444 24.87 8.68 12.08
N LEU A 445 25.59 9.80 11.97
CA LEU A 445 26.37 10.14 10.77
C LEU A 445 27.44 9.08 10.44
N ASP A 446 28.14 8.59 11.46
CA ASP A 446 29.15 7.53 11.35
C ASP A 446 28.57 6.23 10.80
N VAL A 447 27.34 5.88 11.20
CA VAL A 447 26.60 4.75 10.64
C VAL A 447 26.29 5.00 9.16
N ILE A 448 25.74 6.17 8.80
CA ILE A 448 25.43 6.48 7.40
C ILE A 448 26.69 6.45 6.52
N GLU A 449 27.79 7.06 6.94
CA GLU A 449 29.04 7.07 6.17
C GLU A 449 29.58 5.65 5.94
N SER A 450 29.47 4.76 6.93
CA SER A 450 29.85 3.35 6.77
C SER A 450 28.98 2.61 5.73
N LEU A 451 27.69 2.90 5.72
CA LEU A 451 26.69 2.31 4.81
C LEU A 451 26.85 2.81 3.37
N GLU A 452 27.23 4.07 3.19
CA GLU A 452 27.51 4.67 1.87
C GLU A 452 28.73 4.03 1.20
N ILE A 453 29.76 3.69 1.98
CA ILE A 453 30.92 2.95 1.48
C ILE A 453 30.47 1.59 0.95
N ILE A 454 29.68 0.85 1.73
CA ILE A 454 29.15 -0.47 1.34
C ILE A 454 28.38 -0.37 0.02
N TYR A 455 27.46 0.60 -0.07
CA TYR A 455 26.66 0.80 -1.27
C TYR A 455 27.53 1.12 -2.49
N ARG A 456 28.51 2.03 -2.35
CA ARG A 456 29.42 2.38 -3.44
C ARG A 456 30.26 1.19 -3.91
N GLU A 457 30.73 0.35 -3.00
CA GLU A 457 31.47 -0.87 -3.36
C GLU A 457 30.63 -1.87 -4.16
N GLU A 458 29.32 -1.97 -3.88
CA GLU A 458 28.42 -2.77 -4.72
C GLU A 458 28.29 -2.18 -6.13
N LEU A 459 28.12 -0.85 -6.27
CA LEU A 459 28.03 -0.21 -7.59
C LEU A 459 29.31 -0.40 -8.43
N LYS A 460 30.50 -0.33 -7.81
CA LYS A 460 31.80 -0.49 -8.49
C LYS A 460 31.95 -1.83 -9.23
N ARG A 461 31.15 -2.84 -8.89
CA ARG A 461 31.19 -4.15 -9.55
C ARG A 461 30.86 -4.06 -11.04
N THR A 462 29.98 -3.14 -11.44
CA THR A 462 29.50 -3.04 -12.83
C THR A 462 29.45 -1.61 -13.36
N ILE A 463 29.36 -0.59 -12.51
CA ILE A 463 29.24 0.83 -12.89
C ILE A 463 30.63 1.47 -12.85
N PRO A 464 31.28 1.75 -14.00
CA PRO A 464 32.65 2.27 -14.00
C PRO A 464 32.78 3.63 -13.31
N ALA A 465 31.77 4.50 -13.45
CA ALA A 465 31.75 5.82 -12.84
C ALA A 465 31.78 5.78 -11.30
N ALA A 466 31.41 4.67 -10.67
CA ALA A 466 31.52 4.51 -9.22
C ALA A 466 32.97 4.44 -8.73
N ASN A 467 33.93 4.11 -9.61
CA ASN A 467 35.37 4.13 -9.31
C ASN A 467 36.00 5.53 -9.45
N ASP A 468 35.30 6.48 -10.09
CA ASP A 468 35.75 7.86 -10.19
C ASP A 468 35.19 8.68 -9.02
N ASP A 469 36.07 9.09 -8.10
CA ASP A 469 35.69 9.88 -6.92
C ASP A 469 35.03 11.20 -7.28
N VAL A 470 35.50 11.88 -8.33
CA VAL A 470 34.97 13.18 -8.73
C VAL A 470 33.58 13.00 -9.33
N ALA A 471 33.43 12.06 -10.28
CA ALA A 471 32.14 11.78 -10.91
C ALA A 471 31.10 11.31 -9.88
N TYR A 472 31.49 10.40 -8.97
CA TYR A 472 30.62 9.92 -7.91
C TYR A 472 30.19 11.06 -6.97
N ASN A 473 31.12 11.86 -6.47
CA ASN A 473 30.81 12.94 -5.53
C ASN A 473 29.93 14.03 -6.16
N ILE A 474 30.13 14.35 -7.44
CA ILE A 474 29.25 15.26 -8.19
C ILE A 474 27.84 14.69 -8.26
N ALA A 475 27.68 13.45 -8.73
CA ALA A 475 26.37 12.82 -8.88
C ALA A 475 25.67 12.62 -7.52
N TYR A 476 26.41 12.24 -6.48
CA TYR A 476 25.91 12.08 -5.12
C TYR A 476 25.39 13.40 -4.57
N THR A 477 26.15 14.49 -4.74
CA THR A 477 25.72 15.82 -4.28
C THR A 477 24.50 16.33 -5.05
N LYS A 478 24.42 16.07 -6.37
CA LYS A 478 23.25 16.37 -7.19
C LYS A 478 22.01 15.59 -6.72
N ALA A 479 22.14 14.32 -6.35
CA ALA A 479 21.03 13.54 -5.80
C ALA A 479 20.52 14.12 -4.47
N CYS A 480 21.41 14.50 -3.56
CA CYS A 480 21.01 15.24 -2.34
C CYS A 480 20.30 16.57 -2.69
N GLY A 481 20.81 17.32 -3.67
CA GLY A 481 20.18 18.55 -4.15
C GLY A 481 18.80 18.32 -4.75
N PHE A 482 18.61 17.22 -5.49
CA PHE A 482 17.32 16.83 -6.04
C PHE A 482 16.30 16.54 -4.93
N TRP A 483 16.70 15.87 -3.85
CA TRP A 483 15.82 15.68 -2.68
C TRP A 483 15.44 17.00 -1.97
N VAL A 484 16.32 18.01 -1.99
CA VAL A 484 15.97 19.36 -1.54
C VAL A 484 14.90 19.96 -2.44
N LEU A 485 15.09 19.90 -3.77
CA LEU A 485 14.17 20.46 -4.75
C LEU A 485 12.80 19.75 -4.74
N GLN A 486 12.77 18.42 -4.69
CA GLN A 486 11.55 17.62 -4.88
C GLN A 486 10.81 17.32 -3.56
N GLN A 487 11.53 17.07 -2.46
CA GLN A 487 10.91 16.56 -1.21
C GLN A 487 11.15 17.46 0.00
N THR A 488 11.70 18.66 -0.19
CA THR A 488 11.92 19.62 0.89
C THR A 488 11.25 20.95 0.58
N LEU A 489 11.67 21.66 -0.47
CA LEU A 489 11.12 22.98 -0.83
C LEU A 489 9.59 23.01 -1.06
N PRO A 490 8.96 22.00 -1.69
CA PRO A 490 7.51 22.04 -1.93
C PRO A 490 6.68 22.08 -0.64
N TYR A 491 7.24 21.61 0.49
CA TYR A 491 6.56 21.63 1.79
C TYR A 491 6.70 22.94 2.56
N LEU A 492 7.59 23.85 2.13
CA LEU A 492 7.96 25.06 2.86
C LEU A 492 6.74 25.92 3.24
N GLU A 493 5.86 26.18 2.28
CA GLU A 493 4.70 27.04 2.51
C GLU A 493 3.76 26.47 3.58
N GLY A 494 3.45 25.17 3.49
CA GLY A 494 2.58 24.51 4.47
C GLY A 494 3.18 24.50 5.87
N ILE A 495 4.47 24.19 6.01
CA ILE A 495 5.12 24.08 7.33
C ILE A 495 5.41 25.44 7.98
N LEU A 496 5.49 26.52 7.18
CA LEU A 496 5.55 27.89 7.68
C LEU A 496 4.23 28.30 8.33
N LEU A 497 3.10 27.87 7.78
CA LEU A 497 1.77 28.17 8.33
C LEU A 497 1.49 27.40 9.62
N GLN A 498 1.75 26.09 9.63
CA GLN A 498 1.46 25.24 10.77
C GLN A 498 2.41 24.04 10.82
N GLU A 499 2.83 23.63 12.01
CA GLU A 499 3.46 22.32 12.18
C GLU A 499 2.44 21.22 11.87
N ARG A 500 2.88 20.15 11.22
CA ARG A 500 2.05 18.99 10.96
C ARG A 500 2.75 17.73 11.42
N ILE A 501 1.95 16.79 11.91
CA ILE A 501 2.39 15.44 12.17
C ILE A 501 2.35 14.69 10.83
N GLY A 502 3.48 14.12 10.42
CA GLY A 502 3.56 13.28 9.23
C GLY A 502 2.74 11.99 9.40
N PRO A 503 2.36 11.33 8.29
CA PRO A 503 1.68 10.04 8.38
C PRO A 503 2.53 9.03 9.17
N SER A 504 1.88 8.05 9.78
CA SER A 504 2.53 6.90 10.41
C SER A 504 1.90 5.62 9.90
N GLY A 505 2.74 4.61 9.67
CA GLY A 505 2.33 3.28 9.26
C GLY A 505 2.27 2.30 10.43
N PRO A 506 1.97 1.02 10.17
CA PRO A 506 1.98 -0.01 11.18
C PRO A 506 3.41 -0.20 11.72
N VAL A 507 3.50 -0.53 13.01
CA VAL A 507 4.75 -0.84 13.71
C VAL A 507 4.60 -2.17 14.44
N PRO A 508 5.69 -2.93 14.66
CA PRO A 508 5.59 -4.21 15.36
C PRO A 508 5.20 -4.03 16.84
N GLU A 509 4.73 -5.12 17.43
CA GLU A 509 4.49 -5.17 18.88
C GLU A 509 5.77 -4.85 19.65
N GLY A 510 5.67 -3.99 20.67
CA GLY A 510 6.82 -3.54 21.46
C GLY A 510 7.66 -2.44 20.80
N SER A 511 7.25 -1.92 19.63
CA SER A 511 7.87 -0.74 19.01
C SER A 511 7.87 0.47 19.96
N LEU A 512 8.97 1.21 19.98
CA LEU A 512 9.08 2.49 20.68
C LEU A 512 8.75 3.69 19.78
N TRP A 513 8.23 3.44 18.58
CA TRP A 513 7.79 4.49 17.68
C TRP A 513 6.62 5.28 18.27
N LYS A 514 6.73 6.61 18.19
CA LYS A 514 5.68 7.55 18.62
C LYS A 514 5.24 8.37 17.44
N SER A 515 4.01 8.13 16.97
CA SER A 515 3.43 8.79 15.81
C SER A 515 3.27 10.29 16.01
N GLU A 516 3.03 10.72 17.25
CA GLU A 516 2.92 12.13 17.66
C GLU A 516 4.23 12.91 17.53
N ASP A 517 5.38 12.23 17.63
CA ASP A 517 6.71 12.83 17.52
C ASP A 517 7.15 12.96 16.05
N ASN A 518 6.26 12.69 15.10
CA ASN A 518 6.55 12.62 13.69
C ASN A 518 6.41 13.97 12.97
N THR A 519 6.85 15.05 13.61
CA THR A 519 6.72 16.43 13.12
C THR A 519 7.57 16.68 11.87
N VAL A 520 7.11 17.57 10.99
CA VAL A 520 7.73 17.77 9.67
C VAL A 520 8.85 18.82 9.69
N ARG A 521 8.80 19.84 10.55
CA ARG A 521 9.88 20.86 10.60
C ARG A 521 11.26 20.27 10.88
N PRO A 522 11.47 19.35 11.83
CA PRO A 522 12.78 18.76 12.06
C PRO A 522 13.31 17.99 10.82
N ARG A 523 12.44 17.34 10.06
CA ARG A 523 12.80 16.65 8.81
C ARG A 523 13.26 17.64 7.74
N PHE A 524 12.54 18.77 7.61
CA PHE A 524 12.87 19.84 6.69
C PHE A 524 14.25 20.44 6.99
N LEU A 525 14.53 20.75 8.26
CA LEU A 525 15.83 21.25 8.71
C LEU A 525 16.94 20.23 8.45
N SER A 526 16.72 18.97 8.83
CA SER A 526 17.71 17.90 8.67
C SER A 526 18.11 17.68 7.21
N ARG A 527 17.14 17.73 6.26
CA ARG A 527 17.41 17.58 4.82
C ARG A 527 18.23 18.73 4.26
N LEU A 528 17.88 19.97 4.60
CA LEU A 528 18.66 21.14 4.19
C LEU A 528 20.08 21.08 4.74
N GLN A 529 20.24 20.75 6.02
CA GLN A 529 21.56 20.65 6.65
C GLN A 529 22.39 19.53 6.01
N SER A 530 21.81 18.35 5.81
CA SER A 530 22.49 17.21 5.19
C SER A 530 23.00 17.55 3.78
N PHE A 531 22.19 18.24 2.97
CA PHE A 531 22.62 18.72 1.66
C PHE A 531 23.74 19.77 1.77
N VAL A 532 23.62 20.75 2.67
CA VAL A 532 24.66 21.77 2.89
C VAL A 532 26.00 21.14 3.27
N ASP A 533 25.98 20.13 4.14
CA ASP A 533 27.19 19.43 4.57
C ASP A 533 27.86 18.69 3.40
N VAL A 534 27.08 17.94 2.61
CA VAL A 534 27.58 17.22 1.43
C VAL A 534 28.12 18.20 0.37
N ALA A 535 27.38 19.27 0.05
CA ALA A 535 27.81 20.27 -0.92
C ALA A 535 29.04 21.07 -0.45
N THR A 536 29.19 21.27 0.86
CA THR A 536 30.39 21.88 1.44
C THR A 536 31.59 20.93 1.36
N LYS A 537 31.42 19.65 1.75
CA LYS A 537 32.46 18.62 1.72
C LYS A 537 33.01 18.42 0.30
N ASN A 538 32.14 18.45 -0.71
CA ASN A 538 32.50 18.20 -2.10
C ASN A 538 32.81 19.48 -2.90
N ASN A 539 32.61 20.67 -2.32
CA ASN A 539 32.78 21.97 -2.97
C ASN A 539 32.03 22.11 -4.31
N THR A 540 30.77 21.67 -4.34
CA THR A 540 29.89 21.71 -5.51
C THR A 540 28.58 22.43 -5.19
N LEU A 541 27.79 22.73 -6.24
CA LEU A 541 26.46 23.35 -6.15
C LEU A 541 26.43 24.61 -5.27
N PRO A 542 27.29 25.62 -5.53
CA PRO A 542 27.45 26.76 -4.64
C PRO A 542 26.16 27.57 -4.49
N HIS A 543 25.30 27.63 -5.52
CA HIS A 543 24.12 28.48 -5.49
C HIS A 543 22.99 27.86 -4.67
N LEU A 544 22.70 26.57 -4.89
CA LEU A 544 21.69 25.85 -4.10
C LEU A 544 22.16 25.68 -2.66
N LYS A 545 23.45 25.44 -2.42
CA LYS A 545 24.02 25.41 -1.06
C LYS A 545 23.78 26.71 -0.32
N GLU A 546 24.07 27.84 -0.96
CA GLU A 546 23.87 29.17 -0.35
C GLU A 546 22.39 29.46 -0.10
N MET A 547 21.52 29.09 -1.05
CA MET A 547 20.07 29.15 -0.86
C MET A 547 19.63 28.31 0.35
N SER A 548 20.07 27.07 0.47
CA SER A 548 19.73 26.18 1.58
C SER A 548 20.21 26.72 2.93
N LYS A 549 21.41 27.31 3.00
CA LYS A 549 21.90 28.00 4.21
C LYS A 549 21.02 29.18 4.59
N ASN A 550 20.66 30.02 3.62
CA ASN A 550 19.80 31.18 3.87
C ASN A 550 18.40 30.76 4.31
N ILE A 551 17.85 29.69 3.74
CA ILE A 551 16.59 29.11 4.20
C ILE A 551 16.72 28.63 5.65
N LEU A 552 17.73 27.82 5.98
CA LEU A 552 17.98 27.33 7.35
C LEU A 552 17.98 28.47 8.36
N VAL A 553 18.80 29.50 8.13
CA VAL A 553 18.88 30.68 9.01
C VAL A 553 17.50 31.36 9.15
N ALA A 554 16.79 31.54 8.04
CA ALA A 554 15.49 32.21 8.05
C ALA A 554 14.41 31.42 8.78
N VAL A 555 14.40 30.09 8.66
CA VAL A 555 13.38 29.24 9.29
C VAL A 555 13.70 28.93 10.76
N GLU A 556 14.97 28.76 11.13
CA GLU A 556 15.39 28.58 12.53
C GLU A 556 15.04 29.82 13.37
N ALA A 557 15.20 31.02 12.80
CA ALA A 557 14.77 32.27 13.45
C ALA A 557 13.25 32.34 13.67
N ARG A 558 12.45 31.66 12.83
CA ARG A 558 10.99 31.59 12.96
C ARG A 558 10.51 30.45 13.86
N TRP A 559 11.34 29.43 14.05
CA TRP A 559 10.98 28.23 14.79
C TRP A 559 12.01 27.93 15.90
N PRO A 560 12.22 28.84 16.87
CA PRO A 560 13.26 28.70 17.89
C PRO A 560 13.08 27.46 18.78
N ASP A 561 11.86 26.94 18.88
CA ASP A 561 11.52 25.76 19.69
C ASP A 561 11.58 24.44 18.91
N THR A 562 11.94 24.46 17.62
CA THR A 562 12.05 23.23 16.82
C THR A 562 13.31 22.47 17.21
N MET A 563 13.11 21.30 17.82
CA MET A 563 14.20 20.39 18.15
C MET A 563 14.79 19.74 16.88
N PRO A 564 16.07 19.32 16.90
CA PRO A 564 16.64 18.51 15.85
C PRO A 564 15.83 17.24 15.58
N LEU A 565 15.92 16.70 14.37
CA LEU A 565 15.26 15.44 14.03
C LEU A 565 15.74 14.34 14.98
N ALA A 566 14.82 13.78 15.74
CA ALA A 566 15.12 12.69 16.66
C ALA A 566 15.70 11.49 15.89
N VAL A 567 16.62 10.78 16.54
CA VAL A 567 17.14 9.52 16.02
C VAL A 567 16.09 8.42 16.11
N TYR A 568 16.21 7.39 15.26
CA TYR A 568 15.39 6.18 15.40
C TYR A 568 15.53 5.56 16.80
N PRO A 569 14.49 4.90 17.34
CA PRO A 569 14.58 4.18 18.60
C PRO A 569 15.79 3.24 18.72
N ALA A 570 16.18 2.58 17.64
CA ALA A 570 17.37 1.73 17.59
C ALA A 570 18.69 2.43 17.92
N PHE A 571 18.75 3.75 17.77
CA PHE A 571 19.93 4.57 18.04
C PHE A 571 19.76 5.51 19.23
N MET A 572 18.65 5.40 19.96
CA MET A 572 18.55 6.05 21.26
C MET A 572 19.50 5.33 22.21
N ASN A 573 20.46 6.04 22.78
CA ASN A 573 21.30 5.49 23.84
C ASN A 573 20.39 4.89 24.91
N GLU A 574 20.69 3.69 25.40
CA GLU A 574 20.06 3.18 26.62
C GLU A 574 20.16 4.28 27.67
N ILE A 575 19.03 4.88 28.04
CA ILE A 575 18.97 5.60 29.30
C ILE A 575 19.31 4.52 30.33
N PRO A 576 20.42 4.63 31.08
CA PRO A 576 20.70 3.65 32.10
C PRO A 576 19.48 3.62 33.02
N LEU A 577 18.83 2.46 33.12
CA LEU A 577 17.83 2.20 34.15
C LEU A 577 18.45 2.66 35.47
N ARG A 578 17.92 3.74 36.04
CA ARG A 578 18.35 4.25 37.34
C ARG A 578 17.85 3.34 38.45
#